data_AF-X1BX49-F1
#
_entry.id   AF-X1BX49-F1
#
_cell.length_a   1.000
_cell.length_b   1.000
_cell.length_c   1.000
_cell.angle_alpha   90.00
_cell.angle_beta   90.00
_cell.angle_gamma   90.00
#
_symmetry.space_group_name_H-M   'P 1'
#
loop_
_entity.id
_entity.type
_entity.pdbx_description
1 polymer ?
#
loop_
_entity_poly.entity_id
_entity_poly.type
_entity_poly.pdbx_seq_one_letter_code
_entity_poly.pdbx_strand_id
1 'polypeptide(L)'
;WGELGLSKRWQWSRTKTRKFLNDLEKEQQIGQQKSKVITVVTIINYDRYQAKKTTDDTTERQQKNIYKNVKNNNIYIDHAKTTIDHFNLKAEKKIGYGGNHLKHIVARLKEGFTLKDMFAVIDIKVSKWKYNPKMSDYLRISTLFCKAHFEEYLNEDKKIEDNPGMYDIDGNLITETK
;
A
#
# COMPACT_ATOMS: atom_id res chain seq x y z
N TRP A 1 -4.87 -41.35 -30.92
CA TRP A 1 -6.12 -42.00 -30.47
C TRP A 1 -7.29 -41.10 -30.85
N GLY A 2 -8.28 -41.62 -31.58
CA GLY A 2 -9.44 -40.83 -32.02
C GLY A 2 -10.59 -40.79 -31.00
N GLU A 3 -11.58 -39.94 -31.23
CA GLU A 3 -12.77 -39.74 -30.37
C GLU A 3 -13.47 -41.06 -30.00
N LEU A 4 -13.60 -41.98 -30.96
CA LEU A 4 -14.22 -43.29 -30.75
C LEU A 4 -13.42 -44.18 -29.78
N GLY A 5 -12.09 -44.11 -29.83
CA GLY A 5 -11.23 -44.85 -28.91
C GLY A 5 -11.28 -44.29 -27.48
N LEU A 6 -11.29 -42.95 -27.38
CA LEU A 6 -11.34 -42.25 -26.10
C LEU A 6 -12.69 -42.40 -25.39
N SER A 7 -13.80 -42.29 -26.12
CA SER A 7 -15.15 -42.49 -25.57
C SER A 7 -15.33 -43.89 -24.99
N LYS A 8 -14.87 -44.94 -25.69
CA LYS A 8 -14.87 -46.31 -25.18
C LYS A 8 -14.02 -46.47 -23.93
N ARG A 9 -12.79 -45.95 -23.95
CA ARG A 9 -11.84 -46.09 -22.83
C ARG A 9 -12.30 -45.35 -21.57
N TRP A 10 -12.91 -44.18 -21.71
CA TRP A 10 -13.39 -43.37 -20.60
C TRP A 10 -14.85 -43.69 -20.21
N GLN A 11 -15.50 -44.64 -20.89
CA GLN A 11 -16.92 -44.97 -20.71
C GLN A 11 -17.84 -43.74 -20.83
N TRP A 12 -17.51 -42.81 -21.71
CA TRP A 12 -18.28 -41.59 -21.94
C TRP A 12 -19.05 -41.68 -23.26
N SER A 13 -20.18 -40.98 -23.34
CA SER A 13 -20.88 -40.81 -24.61
C SER A 13 -20.02 -40.03 -25.60
N ARG A 14 -20.15 -40.31 -26.90
CA ARG A 14 -19.38 -39.61 -27.96
C ARG A 14 -19.53 -38.09 -27.87
N THR A 15 -20.75 -37.62 -27.61
CA THR A 15 -21.04 -36.19 -27.43
C THR A 15 -20.29 -35.59 -26.24
N LYS A 16 -20.22 -36.31 -25.11
CA LYS A 16 -19.49 -35.87 -23.92
C LYS A 16 -17.98 -35.83 -24.17
N THR A 17 -17.44 -36.87 -24.80
CA THR A 17 -16.02 -36.92 -25.20
C THR A 17 -15.68 -35.77 -26.15
N ARG A 18 -16.53 -35.49 -27.14
CA ARG A 18 -16.29 -34.40 -28.10
C ARG A 18 -16.33 -33.02 -27.45
N LYS A 19 -17.32 -32.76 -26.58
CA LYS A 19 -17.38 -31.50 -25.82
C LYS A 19 -16.11 -31.31 -25.00
N PHE A 20 -15.72 -32.34 -24.26
CA PHE A 20 -14.51 -32.30 -23.45
C PHE A 20 -13.24 -32.06 -24.27
N LEU A 21 -13.08 -32.73 -25.41
CA LEU A 21 -11.93 -32.47 -26.29
C LEU A 21 -11.91 -31.04 -26.84
N ASN A 22 -13.07 -30.46 -27.15
CA ASN A 22 -13.15 -29.06 -27.57
C ASN A 22 -12.81 -28.10 -26.41
N ASP A 23 -13.21 -28.42 -25.18
CA ASP A 23 -12.87 -27.62 -24.00
C ASP A 23 -11.35 -27.65 -23.74
N LEU A 24 -10.72 -28.83 -23.83
CA LEU A 24 -9.27 -28.98 -23.71
C LEU A 24 -8.51 -28.23 -24.81
N GLU A 25 -9.06 -28.18 -26.04
CA GLU A 25 -8.47 -27.44 -27.15
C GLU A 25 -8.58 -25.92 -26.94
N LYS A 26 -9.73 -25.45 -26.42
CA LYS A 26 -9.94 -24.04 -26.05
C LYS A 26 -8.99 -23.58 -24.95
N GLU A 27 -8.69 -24.45 -23.99
CA GLU A 27 -7.71 -24.22 -22.92
C GLU A 27 -6.25 -24.39 -23.36
N GLN A 28 -6.00 -24.59 -24.67
CA GLN A 28 -4.65 -24.81 -25.25
C GLN A 28 -3.89 -25.99 -24.63
N GLN A 29 -4.61 -27.00 -24.14
CA GLN A 29 -4.03 -28.21 -23.56
C GLN A 29 -3.75 -29.28 -24.63
N ILE A 30 -4.57 -29.29 -25.68
CA ILE A 30 -4.43 -30.19 -26.82
C ILE A 30 -4.65 -29.43 -28.14
N GLY A 31 -4.16 -29.96 -29.24
CA GLY A 31 -4.53 -29.58 -30.60
C GLY A 31 -5.17 -30.75 -31.33
N GLN A 32 -6.27 -30.50 -32.05
CA GLN A 32 -6.96 -31.54 -32.81
C GLN A 32 -6.76 -31.34 -34.32
N GLN A 33 -6.27 -32.37 -35.00
CA GLN A 33 -6.26 -32.43 -36.46
C GLN A 33 -7.31 -33.44 -36.93
N LYS A 34 -8.37 -32.93 -37.55
CA LYS A 34 -9.53 -33.72 -37.98
C LYS A 34 -9.43 -33.95 -39.50
N SER A 35 -9.32 -35.21 -39.91
CA SER A 35 -9.50 -35.64 -41.30
C SER A 35 -10.76 -36.50 -41.43
N LYS A 36 -11.16 -36.84 -42.66
CA LYS A 36 -12.34 -37.69 -42.91
C LYS A 36 -12.23 -39.09 -42.30
N VAL A 37 -11.01 -39.57 -42.05
CA VAL A 37 -10.75 -40.96 -41.64
C VAL A 37 -10.11 -41.06 -40.25
N ILE A 38 -9.23 -40.12 -39.92
CA ILE A 38 -8.47 -40.14 -38.67
C ILE A 38 -8.54 -38.79 -37.94
N THR A 39 -8.55 -38.86 -36.62
CA THR A 39 -8.38 -37.69 -35.74
C THR A 39 -7.07 -37.87 -34.97
N VAL A 40 -6.14 -36.95 -35.16
CA VAL A 40 -4.89 -36.89 -34.42
C VAL A 40 -5.06 -35.84 -33.33
N VAL A 41 -4.74 -36.20 -32.10
CA VAL A 41 -4.75 -35.30 -30.94
C VAL A 41 -3.33 -35.17 -30.46
N THR A 42 -2.80 -33.95 -30.50
CA THR A 42 -1.45 -33.62 -30.06
C THR A 42 -1.53 -32.91 -28.72
N ILE A 43 -0.75 -33.34 -27.75
CA ILE A 43 -0.65 -32.64 -26.46
C ILE A 43 0.21 -31.39 -26.69
N ILE A 44 -0.31 -30.22 -26.33
CA ILE A 44 0.41 -28.95 -26.45
C ILE A 44 0.80 -28.52 -25.03
N ASN A 45 1.87 -27.74 -24.90
CA ASN A 45 2.34 -27.21 -23.62
C ASN A 45 2.67 -28.30 -22.59
N TYR A 46 3.08 -29.49 -23.05
CA TYR A 46 3.43 -30.63 -22.21
C TYR A 46 4.46 -30.26 -21.14
N ASP A 47 5.44 -29.43 -21.48
CA ASP A 47 6.48 -28.95 -20.56
C ASP A 47 5.90 -28.13 -19.39
N ARG A 48 4.81 -27.37 -19.61
CA ARG A 48 4.11 -26.64 -18.53
C ARG A 48 3.33 -27.56 -17.60
N TYR A 49 2.85 -28.71 -18.10
CA TYR A 49 2.09 -29.67 -17.30
C TYR A 49 2.98 -30.70 -16.60
N GLN A 50 4.18 -30.97 -17.15
CA GLN A 50 5.18 -31.88 -16.58
C GLN A 50 6.22 -31.18 -15.71
N ALA A 51 6.38 -29.86 -15.84
CA ALA A 51 7.06 -29.08 -14.83
C ALA A 51 6.36 -29.38 -13.49
N LYS A 52 7.08 -29.98 -12.53
CA LYS A 52 6.62 -30.20 -11.16
C LYS A 52 5.98 -28.90 -10.69
N LYS A 53 4.65 -28.88 -10.57
CA LYS A 53 3.92 -27.75 -10.01
C LYS A 53 4.35 -27.60 -8.56
N THR A 54 5.18 -26.62 -8.26
CA THR A 54 4.95 -25.84 -7.04
C THR A 54 3.60 -25.16 -7.25
N THR A 55 2.60 -25.59 -6.49
CA THR A 55 1.23 -25.07 -6.49
C THR A 55 1.17 -23.65 -5.93
N ASP A 56 1.65 -22.65 -6.69
CA ASP A 56 1.94 -21.29 -6.15
C ASP A 56 1.40 -20.10 -6.96
N ASP A 57 0.15 -20.07 -7.45
CA ASP A 57 -0.26 -18.84 -8.15
C ASP A 57 -1.69 -18.33 -8.03
N THR A 58 -2.48 -18.79 -7.06
CA THR A 58 -3.79 -18.15 -6.81
C THR A 58 -4.12 -17.91 -5.33
N THR A 59 -3.67 -18.76 -4.42
CA THR A 59 -3.91 -18.59 -2.97
C THR A 59 -2.80 -17.79 -2.27
N GLU A 60 -1.53 -17.90 -2.71
CA GLU A 60 -0.41 -17.20 -2.09
C GLU A 60 -0.45 -15.68 -2.31
N ARG A 61 -0.88 -15.19 -3.48
CA ARG A 61 -1.01 -13.74 -3.72
C ARG A 61 -2.01 -13.10 -2.76
N GLN A 62 -3.15 -13.74 -2.50
CA GLN A 62 -4.15 -13.23 -1.57
C GLN A 62 -3.64 -13.25 -0.13
N GLN A 63 -3.01 -14.35 0.32
CA GLN A 63 -2.45 -14.46 1.67
C GLN A 63 -1.28 -13.48 1.89
N LYS A 64 -0.32 -13.39 0.96
CA LYS A 64 0.82 -12.45 1.03
C LYS A 64 0.36 -11.00 1.07
N ASN A 65 -0.69 -10.65 0.33
CA ASN A 65 -1.27 -9.30 0.36
C ASN A 65 -1.95 -8.99 1.69
N ILE A 66 -2.64 -9.97 2.29
CA ILE A 66 -3.26 -9.81 3.63
C ILE A 66 -2.17 -9.64 4.70
N TYR A 67 -1.16 -10.51 4.74
CA TYR A 67 -0.06 -10.39 5.73
C TYR A 67 0.71 -9.08 5.57
N LYS A 68 1.01 -8.66 4.35
CA LYS A 68 1.68 -7.39 4.07
C LYS A 68 0.81 -6.20 4.51
N ASN A 69 -0.51 -6.25 4.27
CA ASN A 69 -1.43 -5.20 4.68
C ASN A 69 -1.56 -5.11 6.20
N VAL A 70 -1.72 -6.25 6.89
CA VAL A 70 -1.80 -6.32 8.36
C VAL A 70 -0.50 -5.82 8.99
N LYS A 71 0.67 -6.25 8.49
CA LYS A 71 1.99 -5.79 8.96
C LYS A 71 2.15 -4.29 8.77
N ASN A 72 1.83 -3.77 7.58
CA ASN A 72 1.94 -2.33 7.30
C ASN A 72 0.98 -1.51 8.17
N ASN A 73 -0.23 -2.00 8.41
CA ASN A 73 -1.18 -1.34 9.30
C ASN A 73 -0.65 -1.28 10.74
N ASN A 74 -0.08 -2.38 11.25
CA ASN A 74 0.53 -2.38 12.58
C ASN A 74 1.70 -1.39 12.68
N ILE A 75 2.57 -1.33 11.66
CA ILE A 75 3.67 -0.36 11.59
C ILE A 75 3.14 1.09 11.60
N TYR A 76 2.08 1.38 10.85
CA TYR A 76 1.50 2.73 10.84
C TYR A 76 0.87 3.12 12.17
N ILE A 77 0.24 2.19 12.87
CA ILE A 77 -0.30 2.44 14.21
C ILE A 77 0.83 2.69 15.21
N ASP A 78 1.91 1.93 15.14
CA ASP A 78 3.09 2.13 15.99
C ASP A 78 3.70 3.52 15.76
N HIS A 79 4.02 3.85 14.52
CA HIS A 79 4.52 5.18 14.14
C HIS A 79 3.59 6.32 14.57
N ALA A 80 2.27 6.13 14.44
CA ALA A 80 1.30 7.13 14.88
C ALA A 80 1.30 7.32 16.40
N LYS A 81 1.49 6.25 17.18
CA LYS A 81 1.66 6.36 18.64
C LYS A 81 2.95 7.10 19.00
N THR A 82 4.08 6.72 18.38
CA THR A 82 5.36 7.42 18.59
C THR A 82 5.27 8.90 18.22
N THR A 83 4.53 9.24 17.16
CA THR A 83 4.25 10.63 16.76
C THR A 83 3.45 11.39 17.82
N ILE A 84 2.45 10.76 18.42
CA ILE A 84 1.68 11.35 19.53
C ILE A 84 2.55 11.55 20.76
N ASP A 85 3.43 10.60 21.07
CA ASP A 85 4.36 10.72 22.21
C ASP A 85 5.34 11.89 22.01
N HIS A 86 5.89 12.02 20.79
CA HIS A 86 6.74 13.14 20.43
C HIS A 86 6.01 14.49 20.53
N PHE A 87 4.77 14.54 20.03
CA PHE A 87 3.92 15.73 20.18
C PHE A 87 3.67 16.09 21.64
N ASN A 88 3.34 15.11 22.48
CA ASN A 88 3.11 15.30 23.91
C ASN A 88 4.36 15.85 24.61
N LEU A 89 5.53 15.27 24.30
CA LEU A 89 6.81 15.70 24.84
C LEU A 89 7.13 17.15 24.45
N LYS A 90 6.96 17.52 23.18
CA LYS A 90 7.34 18.84 22.65
C LYS A 90 6.34 19.94 23.01
N ALA A 91 5.06 19.65 22.91
CA ALA A 91 3.99 20.60 23.19
C ALA A 91 3.64 20.69 24.69
N GLU A 92 4.27 19.88 25.55
CA GLU A 92 3.93 19.74 26.98
C GLU A 92 2.44 19.41 27.20
N LYS A 93 1.92 18.52 26.33
CA LYS A 93 0.53 18.06 26.38
C LYS A 93 0.48 16.58 26.76
N LYS A 94 -0.70 16.12 27.18
CA LYS A 94 -0.95 14.72 27.54
C LYS A 94 -2.18 14.19 26.82
N ILE A 95 -2.16 14.21 25.50
CA ILE A 95 -3.21 13.60 24.69
C ILE A 95 -3.04 12.09 24.63
N GLY A 96 -4.13 11.34 24.72
CA GLY A 96 -4.12 9.89 24.55
C GLY A 96 -4.10 9.45 23.08
N TYR A 97 -3.84 8.17 22.85
CA TYR A 97 -3.87 7.55 21.52
C TYR A 97 -5.29 7.35 20.94
N GLY A 98 -6.32 7.83 21.63
CA GLY A 98 -7.72 7.69 21.21
C GLY A 98 -8.15 8.74 20.18
N GLY A 99 -9.39 8.59 19.71
CA GLY A 99 -10.07 9.58 18.86
C GLY A 99 -9.56 9.62 17.43
N ASN A 100 -9.61 10.81 16.82
CA ASN A 100 -9.23 11.01 15.42
C ASN A 100 -7.72 11.24 15.22
N HIS A 101 -6.93 11.37 16.29
CA HIS A 101 -5.49 11.66 16.21
C HIS A 101 -4.72 10.61 15.39
N LEU A 102 -4.91 9.32 15.72
CA LEU A 102 -4.29 8.23 14.98
C LEU A 102 -4.73 8.24 13.50
N LYS A 103 -6.00 8.54 13.21
CA LYS A 103 -6.51 8.56 11.85
C LYS A 103 -5.82 9.63 11.00
N HIS A 104 -5.59 10.82 11.54
CA HIS A 104 -4.91 11.90 10.82
C HIS A 104 -3.45 11.55 10.50
N ILE A 105 -2.72 10.96 11.46
CA ILE A 105 -1.30 10.59 11.26
C ILE A 105 -1.18 9.40 10.30
N VAL A 106 -1.99 8.35 10.51
CA VAL A 106 -1.99 7.17 9.63
C VAL A 106 -2.36 7.55 8.20
N ALA A 107 -3.26 8.53 8.01
CA ALA A 107 -3.57 9.04 6.68
C ALA A 107 -2.32 9.61 5.97
N ARG A 108 -1.50 10.40 6.66
CA ARG A 108 -0.23 10.91 6.11
C ARG A 108 0.78 9.80 5.84
N LEU A 109 0.92 8.83 6.75
CA LEU A 109 1.83 7.69 6.54
C LEU A 109 1.43 6.83 5.31
N LYS A 110 0.13 6.71 5.05
CA LYS A 110 -0.40 6.03 3.85
C LYS A 110 -0.19 6.83 2.56
N GLU A 111 -0.09 8.15 2.65
CA GLU A 111 0.24 9.03 1.52
C GLU A 111 1.74 8.94 1.13
N GLY A 112 2.57 8.29 1.95
CA GLY A 112 3.99 8.03 1.67
C GLY A 112 4.97 8.82 2.53
N PHE A 113 4.47 9.66 3.44
CA PHE A 113 5.31 10.41 4.37
C PHE A 113 5.93 9.52 5.45
N THR A 114 7.12 9.88 5.91
CA THR A 114 7.89 9.12 6.90
C THR A 114 7.64 9.59 8.33
N LEU A 115 8.04 8.78 9.31
CA LEU A 115 8.00 9.17 10.72
C LEU A 115 8.84 10.44 10.99
N LYS A 116 9.96 10.59 10.29
CA LYS A 116 10.82 11.78 10.38
C LYS A 116 10.07 13.04 9.93
N ASP A 117 9.30 12.95 8.85
CA ASP A 117 8.48 14.07 8.37
C ASP A 117 7.40 14.46 9.38
N MET A 118 6.81 13.48 10.08
CA MET A 118 5.84 13.76 11.14
C MET A 118 6.49 14.56 12.28
N PHE A 119 7.71 14.18 12.69
CA PHE A 119 8.45 14.87 13.75
C PHE A 119 8.85 16.28 13.35
N ALA A 120 9.33 16.47 12.11
CA ALA A 120 9.72 17.78 11.60
C ALA A 120 8.54 18.78 11.67
N VAL A 121 7.35 18.39 11.18
CA VAL A 121 6.15 19.24 11.26
C VAL A 121 5.79 19.60 12.71
N ILE A 122 5.91 18.64 13.64
CA ILE A 122 5.68 18.90 15.06
C ILE A 122 6.68 19.93 15.59
N ASP A 123 7.97 19.71 15.37
CA ASP A 123 9.03 20.57 15.92
C ASP A 123 8.91 22.01 15.38
N ILE A 124 8.67 22.18 14.08
CA ILE A 124 8.48 23.48 13.44
C ILE A 124 7.27 24.22 14.04
N LYS A 125 6.13 23.55 14.13
CA LYS A 125 4.89 24.20 14.58
C LYS A 125 4.84 24.40 16.09
N VAL A 126 5.43 23.50 16.87
CA VAL A 126 5.61 23.73 18.31
C VAL A 126 6.47 24.96 18.53
N SER A 127 7.60 25.09 17.83
CA SER A 127 8.48 26.27 17.95
C SER A 127 7.72 27.58 17.66
N LYS A 128 7.03 27.64 16.52
CA LYS A 128 6.33 28.88 16.09
C LYS A 128 5.05 29.19 16.85
N TRP A 129 4.28 28.18 17.26
CA TRP A 129 2.91 28.38 17.75
C TRP A 129 2.77 28.25 19.26
N LYS A 130 3.66 27.52 19.96
CA LYS A 130 3.52 27.26 21.40
C LYS A 130 3.39 28.55 22.22
N TYR A 131 4.21 29.56 21.93
CA TYR A 131 4.23 30.83 22.66
C TYR A 131 3.44 31.95 21.99
N ASN A 132 2.80 31.66 20.86
CA ASN A 132 2.00 32.66 20.14
C ASN A 132 0.54 32.65 20.65
N PRO A 133 0.02 33.75 21.24
CA PRO A 133 -1.30 33.78 21.85
C PRO A 133 -2.47 33.45 20.91
N LYS A 134 -2.30 33.67 19.60
CA LYS A 134 -3.34 33.40 18.60
C LYS A 134 -3.21 32.00 18.01
N MET A 135 -2.00 31.47 17.93
CA MET A 135 -1.72 30.22 17.22
C MET A 135 -1.61 29.00 18.13
N SER A 136 -1.36 29.19 19.43
CA SER A 136 -1.20 28.09 20.40
C SER A 136 -2.43 27.17 20.49
N ASP A 137 -3.64 27.70 20.30
CA ASP A 137 -4.89 26.94 20.26
C ASP A 137 -4.98 25.97 19.08
N TYR A 138 -4.29 26.27 17.99
CA TYR A 138 -4.22 25.47 16.77
C TYR A 138 -3.16 24.37 16.84
N LEU A 139 -2.35 24.34 17.90
CA LEU A 139 -1.37 23.28 18.15
C LEU A 139 -2.08 21.99 18.59
N ARG A 140 -2.71 21.32 17.62
CA ARG A 140 -3.49 20.08 17.74
C ARG A 140 -3.13 19.14 16.61
N ILE A 141 -3.14 17.83 16.88
CA ILE A 141 -2.81 16.81 15.86
C ILE A 141 -3.73 16.89 14.63
N SER A 142 -5.03 17.11 14.81
CA SER A 142 -5.95 17.27 13.67
C SER A 142 -5.57 18.44 12.75
N THR A 143 -5.04 19.53 13.31
CA THR A 143 -4.65 20.72 12.55
C THR A 143 -3.31 20.51 11.87
N LEU A 144 -2.30 20.02 12.61
CA LEU A 144 -0.96 19.78 12.09
C LEU A 144 -0.95 18.75 10.97
N PHE A 145 -1.76 17.69 11.12
CA PHE A 145 -1.91 16.61 10.16
C PHE A 145 -3.21 16.76 9.35
N CYS A 146 -3.59 18.00 9.02
CA CYS A 146 -4.63 18.27 8.03
C CYS A 146 -4.06 18.13 6.60
N LYS A 147 -4.85 17.55 5.69
CA LYS A 147 -4.39 17.25 4.32
C LYS A 147 -3.94 18.51 3.57
N ALA A 148 -4.63 19.62 3.80
CA ALA A 148 -4.42 20.86 3.06
C ALA A 148 -3.07 21.53 3.35
N HIS A 149 -2.51 21.34 4.55
CA HIS A 149 -1.35 22.12 5.01
C HIS A 149 -0.15 21.28 5.45
N PHE A 150 -0.28 19.96 5.56
CA PHE A 150 0.80 19.11 6.08
C PHE A 150 2.10 19.26 5.27
N GLU A 151 2.01 19.19 3.94
CA GLU A 151 3.17 19.32 3.06
C GLU A 151 3.75 20.73 3.07
N GLU A 152 2.89 21.75 3.18
CA GLU A 152 3.32 23.14 3.34
C GLU A 152 4.16 23.31 4.61
N TYR A 153 3.70 22.77 5.74
CA TYR A 153 4.40 22.81 7.01
C TYR A 153 5.73 22.06 6.97
N LEU A 154 5.78 20.92 6.29
CA LEU A 154 7.02 20.16 6.11
C LEU A 154 8.05 20.93 5.28
N ASN A 155 7.60 21.68 4.27
CA ASN A 155 8.48 22.47 3.42
C ASN A 155 8.90 23.82 4.05
N GLU A 156 8.31 24.24 5.17
CA GLU A 156 8.79 25.40 5.92
C GLU A 156 10.20 25.17 6.49
N ASP A 157 10.57 23.93 6.82
CA ASP A 157 11.88 23.55 7.37
C ASP A 157 13.02 23.87 6.40
N LYS A 158 12.81 23.53 5.12
CA LYS A 158 13.80 23.73 4.05
C LYS A 158 14.14 25.20 3.86
N LYS A 159 13.18 26.10 4.12
CA LYS A 159 13.40 27.55 4.03
C LYS A 159 14.23 28.10 5.19
N ILE A 160 14.29 27.40 6.32
CA ILE A 160 15.10 27.78 7.49
C ILE A 160 16.55 27.34 7.26
N GLU A 161 16.77 26.13 6.71
CA GLU A 161 18.12 25.64 6.36
C GLU A 161 18.80 26.49 5.28
N ASP A 162 18.04 26.96 4.28
CA ASP A 162 18.58 27.78 3.18
C ASP A 162 18.80 29.26 3.54
N ASN A 163 18.34 29.74 4.70
CA ASN A 163 18.52 31.13 5.12
C ASN A 163 18.63 31.29 6.66
N PRO A 164 19.78 30.92 7.25
CA PRO A 164 19.95 30.82 8.70
C PRO A 164 19.96 32.16 9.47
N GLY A 165 19.81 33.31 8.77
CA GLY A 165 19.94 34.64 9.36
C GLY A 165 18.66 35.49 9.42
N MET A 166 17.50 34.98 8.98
CA MET A 166 16.26 35.77 8.85
C MET A 166 15.24 35.57 9.98
N TYR A 167 15.55 34.73 10.96
CA TYR A 167 14.63 34.44 12.07
C TYR A 167 15.31 34.70 13.40
N ASP A 168 14.59 35.35 14.32
CA ASP A 168 15.06 35.53 15.70
C ASP A 168 15.12 34.19 16.46
N ILE A 169 15.63 34.20 17.69
CA ILE A 169 15.70 33.03 18.58
C ILE A 169 14.32 32.39 18.86
N ASP A 170 13.24 33.10 18.54
CA ASP A 170 11.85 32.71 18.72
C ASP A 170 11.18 32.29 17.38
N GLY A 171 11.93 32.27 16.27
CA GLY A 171 11.48 31.82 14.95
C GLY A 171 10.60 32.83 14.18
N ASN A 172 10.58 34.11 14.58
CA ASN A 172 9.89 35.19 13.85
C ASN A 172 10.80 35.83 12.82
N LEU A 173 10.21 36.28 11.70
CA LEU A 173 10.94 37.01 10.66
C LEU A 173 11.51 38.31 11.24
N ILE A 174 12.83 38.51 11.21
CA ILE A 174 13.42 39.80 11.59
C ILE A 174 13.10 40.84 10.50
N THR A 175 12.04 41.62 10.67
CA THR A 175 11.78 42.75 9.78
C THR A 175 12.72 43.88 10.17
N GLU A 176 13.69 44.22 9.32
CA GLU A 176 14.55 45.39 9.50
C GLU A 176 13.69 46.65 9.68
N THR A 177 13.58 47.14 10.91
CA THR A 177 13.14 48.52 11.17
C THR A 177 14.29 49.46 10.85
N LYS A 178 14.12 50.21 9.76
CA LYS A 178 14.94 51.36 9.40
C LYS A 178 14.77 52.51 10.40
#